data_AF-A0A4Q6BW01-F1
#
_entry.id   AF-A0A4Q6BW01-F1
#
_cell.length_a   1.000
_cell.length_b   1.000
_cell.length_c   1.000
_cell.angle_alpha   90.00
_cell.angle_beta   90.00
_cell.angle_gamma   90.00
#
_symmetry.space_group_name_H-M   'P 1'
#
loop_
_entity.id
_entity.type
_entity.pdbx_description
1 polymer ?
#
loop_
_entity_poly.entity_id
_entity_poly.type
_entity_poly.pdbx_seq_one_letter_code
_entity_poly.pdbx_strand_id
1 'polypeptide(L)' 'LSHSAIVAREMGLPTIVGIKGLTNTLKSGMIIRLDGGKGTITILDEPAAADNVA' A
#
# COMPACT_ATOMS: atom_id res chain seq x y z
N LEU A 1 5.18 -19.17 -7.63
CA LEU A 1 4.35 -18.07 -8.15
C LEU A 1 3.04 -18.06 -7.38
N SER A 2 2.75 -16.99 -6.63
CA SER A 2 1.47 -16.86 -5.91
C SER A 2 0.35 -16.57 -6.92
N HIS A 3 -0.79 -17.28 -6.84
CA HIS A 3 -1.97 -17.04 -7.69
C HIS A 3 -2.39 -15.57 -7.71
N SER A 4 -2.26 -14.88 -6.58
CA SER A 4 -2.59 -13.47 -6.39
C SER A 4 -1.83 -12.53 -7.32
N ALA A 5 -0.56 -12.85 -7.63
CA ALA A 5 0.27 -12.01 -8.49
C ALA A 5 -0.08 -12.16 -9.98
N ILE A 6 -0.66 -13.30 -10.38
CA ILE A 6 -1.08 -13.55 -11.76
C ILE A 6 -2.38 -12.79 -12.03
N VAL A 7 -3.39 -12.94 -11.15
CA VAL A 7 -4.68 -12.24 -11.26
C VAL A 7 -4.50 -10.71 -11.27
N ALA A 8 -3.61 -10.20 -10.42
CA ALA A 8 -3.24 -8.79 -10.41
C ALA A 8 -2.72 -8.27 -11.77
N ARG A 9 -1.89 -9.08 -12.46
CA ARG A 9 -1.35 -8.73 -13.77
C ARG A 9 -2.43 -8.80 -14.85
N GLU A 10 -3.35 -9.75 -14.75
CA GLU A 10 -4.52 -9.86 -15.63
C GLU A 10 -5.47 -8.66 -15.49
N MET A 11 -5.57 -8.09 -14.28
CA MET A 11 -6.35 -6.87 -14.00
C MET A 11 -5.66 -5.58 -14.48
N GLY A 12 -4.42 -5.63 -14.96
CA GLY A 12 -3.67 -4.45 -15.40
C GLY A 12 -3.27 -3.50 -14.27
N LEU A 13 -3.35 -3.93 -13.01
CA LEU A 13 -3.07 -3.10 -11.84
C LEU A 13 -1.68 -3.38 -11.26
N PRO A 14 -0.90 -2.34 -10.90
CA PRO A 14 0.36 -2.52 -10.20
C PRO A 14 0.11 -3.15 -8.82
N THR A 15 0.74 -4.29 -8.56
CA THR A 15 0.51 -5.06 -7.33
C THR A 15 1.83 -5.47 -6.69
N ILE A 16 1.92 -5.25 -5.37
CA ILE A 16 3.05 -5.67 -4.54
C ILE A 16 2.53 -6.75 -3.57
N VAL A 17 3.21 -7.90 -3.52
CA VAL A 17 2.83 -9.04 -2.68
C VAL A 17 3.96 -9.47 -1.76
N GLY A 18 3.63 -10.08 -0.63
CA GLY A 18 4.62 -10.71 0.25
C GLY A 18 5.36 -9.76 1.21
N ILE A 19 4.84 -8.57 1.46
CA ILE A 19 5.43 -7.64 2.44
C ILE A 19 5.11 -8.16 3.86
N LYS A 20 6.16 -8.58 4.57
CA LYS A 20 6.04 -9.11 5.95
C LYS A 20 5.58 -8.00 6.90
N GLY A 21 4.53 -8.27 7.68
CA GLY A 21 4.06 -7.37 8.74
C GLY A 21 3.34 -6.11 8.26
N LEU A 22 3.14 -5.92 6.94
CA LEU A 22 2.51 -4.72 6.40
C LEU A 22 1.12 -4.45 6.98
N THR A 23 0.33 -5.51 7.16
CA THR A 23 -1.02 -5.44 7.73
C THR A 23 -1.03 -5.03 9.21
N ASN A 24 0.10 -5.13 9.91
CA ASN A 24 0.22 -4.66 11.30
C ASN A 24 0.61 -3.17 11.35
N THR A 25 1.30 -2.68 10.32
CA THR A 25 1.75 -1.28 10.20
C THR A 25 0.67 -0.40 9.58
N LEU A 26 -0.04 -0.89 8.57
CA LEU A 26 -1.11 -0.15 7.91
C LEU A 26 -2.42 -0.29 8.66
N LYS A 27 -3.08 0.85 8.89
CA LYS A 27 -4.43 0.94 9.45
C LYS A 27 -5.37 1.57 8.44
N SER A 28 -6.66 1.25 8.57
CA SER A 28 -7.70 1.88 7.76
C SER A 28 -7.67 3.40 7.94
N GLY A 29 -7.74 4.13 6.82
CA GLY A 29 -7.66 5.60 6.81
C GLY A 29 -6.26 6.15 6.56
N MET A 30 -5.22 5.32 6.52
CA MET A 30 -3.87 5.77 6.16
C MET A 30 -3.74 6.04 4.66
N ILE A 31 -3.12 7.16 4.31
CA ILE A 31 -2.75 7.44 2.92
C ILE A 31 -1.35 6.89 2.68
N ILE A 32 -1.24 6.07 1.63
CA ILE A 32 0.00 5.46 1.19
C ILE A 32 0.25 5.72 -0.28
N ARG A 33 1.52 5.84 -0.65
CA ARG A 33 2.00 5.80 -2.02
C ARG A 33 2.57 4.43 -2.33
N LEU A 34 2.13 3.86 -3.44
CA LEU A 34 2.61 2.59 -3.96
C LEU A 34 3.41 2.83 -5.25
N ASP A 35 4.64 2.31 -5.30
CA ASP A 35 5.45 2.26 -6.51
C ASP A 35 5.58 0.80 -6.96
N GLY A 36 4.76 0.40 -7.92
CA GLY A 36 4.74 -0.96 -8.47
C GLY A 36 5.94 -1.28 -9.38
N GLY A 37 6.71 -0.28 -9.82
CA GLY A 37 7.92 -0.49 -10.62
C GLY A 37 9.13 -0.84 -9.76
N LYS A 38 9.23 -0.20 -8.59
CA LYS A 38 10.30 -0.48 -7.60
C LYS A 38 9.90 -1.50 -6.54
N GLY A 39 8.60 -1.79 -6.40
CA GLY A 39 8.08 -2.68 -5.36
C GLY A 39 8.13 -2.06 -3.96
N THR A 40 8.04 -0.73 -3.87
CA THR A 40 8.13 0.04 -2.61
C THR A 40 6.80 0.66 -2.23
N ILE A 41 6.51 0.71 -0.92
CA ILE A 41 5.37 1.43 -0.35
C ILE A 41 5.90 2.51 0.58
N THR A 42 5.34 3.71 0.49
CA THR A 42 5.65 4.85 1.35
C THR A 42 4.38 5.30 2.04
N ILE A 43 4.39 5.41 3.36
CA ILE A 43 3.28 5.98 4.13
C ILE A 43 3.37 7.50 4.00
N LEU A 44 2.32 8.13 3.48
CA LEU A 44 2.27 9.57 3.27
C LEU A 44 1.56 10.30 4.41
N ASP A 45 0.60 9.64 5.05
CA ASP A 45 -0.16 10.22 6.15
C ASP A 45 -0.36 9.16 7.24
N GLU A 46 0.18 9.43 8.43
CA GLU A 46 -0.16 8.68 9.63
C GLU A 46 -1.46 9.26 10.18
N PRO A 47 -2.37 8.44 10.75
CA PRO A 47 -3.70 8.90 11.17
C PRO A 47 -3.66 9.70 12.49
N ALA A 48 -2.67 10.59 12.66
CA ALA A 48 -2.54 11.48 13.79
C ALA A 48 -2.36 12.93 13.31
N ALA A 49 -3.40 13.74 13.54
CA ALA A 49 -3.42 15.21 13.49
C ALA A 49 -3.55 15.88 12.10
N ALA A 50 -4.69 15.67 11.44
CA ALA A 50 -5.28 16.67 10.55
C ALA A 50 -6.55 17.29 11.16
N ASP A 51 -6.54 17.51 12.48
CA ASP A 51 -7.20 18.67 13.06
C ASP A 51 -6.19 19.82 12.98
N ASN A 52 -6.58 20.96 12.39
CA ASN A 52 -5.83 22.23 12.23
C ASN A 52 -5.31 22.57 10.82
N VAL A 53 -6.22 22.96 9.92
CA VAL A 53 -6.09 24.19 9.11
C VAL A 53 -7.51 24.78 9.07
N ALA A 54 -7.84 25.68 10.00
CA ALA A 54 -7.83 27.14 9.84
C ALA A 54 -8.83 27.64 8.77
#